data_AF-A0A316TBL4-F1
#
_entry.id   AF-A0A316TBL4-F1
#
_cell.length_a   1.000
_cell.length_b   1.000
_cell.length_c   1.000
_cell.angle_alpha   90.00
_cell.angle_beta   90.00
_cell.angle_gamma   90.00
#
_symmetry.space_group_name_H-M   'P 1'
#
loop_
_entity.id
_entity.type
_entity.pdbx_description
1 polymer ?
#
loop_
_entity_poly.entity_id
_entity_poly.type
_entity_poly.pdbx_seq_one_letter_code
_entity_poly.pdbx_strand_id
1 'polypeptide(L)'
;MRLDYLTIFPDYLAPLRLSLPGKAVESGLLEVHVHDLRDWTHDRHRTVDDTPYGGGAGMVMKPEPFGEAFAELLGPAAGPADATIIFTTPSGERFDQRVAEELSTRDRLVFACGRYEGIDQRVVDHARDLAEVRELSLGDYVLNGGEVAALAITEAVVRLLPGFMGNAESLTEESHTAGSGGLLEYPVYTKPPVWEGREVPEVLRSGDHGAIARWRRDQARRRTAERRPDLLAPSALDDGTPITKATPGDAGELLTLQRACWTQEAQVNPGVAIPALEESLDDVRAWLAEWDTYVVRRAGRMVGAVRGRLDPEHPTAWDIGRVMVAPDLQGSGLGRALLEHIQAAAPAAATSYVLFTGAGSERNLRMYKKAGFRLRSDIPAPPGAVVLTKPRRTHG
;
A
#
# COMPACT_ATOMS: atom_id res chain seq x y z
N MET A 1 11.31 22.36 -16.74
CA MET A 1 11.42 22.51 -15.27
C MET A 1 12.80 23.04 -14.93
N ARG A 2 12.88 24.01 -14.01
CA ARG A 2 14.14 24.56 -13.49
C ARG A 2 14.48 23.99 -12.12
N LEU A 3 15.75 23.67 -11.90
CA LEU A 3 16.28 23.06 -10.70
C LEU A 3 17.50 23.88 -10.24
N ASP A 4 17.40 24.49 -9.06
CA ASP A 4 18.49 25.21 -8.40
C ASP A 4 18.97 24.39 -7.18
N TYR A 5 20.27 24.24 -7.00
CA TYR A 5 20.85 23.52 -5.86
C TYR A 5 21.78 24.43 -5.06
N LEU A 6 21.47 24.67 -3.80
CA LEU A 6 22.35 25.34 -2.84
C LEU A 6 23.12 24.27 -2.08
N THR A 7 24.44 24.22 -2.29
CA THR A 7 25.32 23.22 -1.66
C THR A 7 26.71 23.80 -1.44
N ILE A 8 27.43 23.22 -0.50
CA ILE A 8 28.86 23.51 -0.29
C ILE A 8 29.76 22.48 -1.00
N PHE A 9 29.19 21.57 -1.81
CA PHE A 9 29.91 20.63 -2.66
C PHE A 9 29.28 20.55 -4.07
N PRO A 10 29.46 21.59 -4.92
CA PRO A 10 28.88 21.61 -6.26
C PRO A 10 29.22 20.37 -7.10
N ASP A 11 30.46 19.89 -7.03
CA ASP A 11 30.92 18.71 -7.79
C ASP A 11 30.16 17.43 -7.44
N TYR A 12 29.54 17.36 -6.25
CA TYR A 12 28.70 16.23 -5.85
C TYR A 12 27.49 16.05 -6.79
N LEU A 13 27.04 17.14 -7.42
CA LEU A 13 25.86 17.20 -8.30
C LEU A 13 26.21 16.95 -9.78
N ALA A 14 27.48 16.69 -10.10
CA ALA A 14 27.92 16.32 -11.45
C ALA A 14 27.10 15.18 -12.11
N PRO A 15 26.57 14.16 -11.38
CA PRO A 15 25.72 13.13 -11.97
C PRO A 15 24.47 13.64 -12.69
N LEU A 16 23.98 14.85 -12.39
CA LEU A 16 22.84 15.47 -13.09
C LEU A 16 23.12 15.75 -14.57
N ARG A 17 24.38 15.71 -15.00
CA ARG A 17 24.79 15.85 -16.40
C ARG A 17 24.99 14.51 -17.11
N LEU A 18 24.76 13.38 -16.44
CA LEU A 18 24.90 12.04 -17.00
C LEU A 18 23.57 11.49 -17.53
N SER A 19 23.64 10.51 -18.43
CA SER A 19 22.49 9.69 -18.85
C SER A 19 21.25 10.51 -19.29
N LEU A 20 20.04 10.09 -18.91
CA LEU A 20 18.78 10.75 -19.27
C LEU A 20 18.66 12.17 -18.68
N PRO A 21 19.03 12.46 -17.42
CA PRO A 21 19.08 13.84 -16.93
C PRO A 21 19.96 14.76 -17.78
N GLY A 22 21.16 14.31 -18.16
CA GLY A 22 22.05 15.06 -19.05
C GLY A 22 21.41 15.34 -20.42
N LYS A 23 20.80 14.34 -21.05
CA LYS A 23 20.06 14.52 -22.31
C LYS A 23 18.89 15.48 -22.18
N ALA A 24 18.18 15.45 -21.05
CA ALA A 24 17.06 16.34 -20.77
C ALA A 24 17.53 17.79 -20.57
N VAL A 25 18.73 18.01 -20.04
CA VAL A 25 19.37 19.33 -20.05
C VAL A 25 19.71 19.75 -21.48
N GLU A 26 20.38 18.91 -22.25
CA GLU A 26 20.80 19.22 -23.62
C GLU A 26 19.61 19.56 -24.54
N SER A 27 18.46 18.93 -24.33
CA SER A 27 17.22 19.19 -25.07
C SER A 27 16.42 20.40 -24.55
N GLY A 28 16.84 21.00 -23.42
CA GLY A 28 16.14 22.11 -22.77
C GLY A 28 14.90 21.71 -21.97
N LEU A 29 14.65 20.40 -21.77
CA LEU A 29 13.56 19.93 -20.91
C LEU A 29 13.82 20.26 -19.43
N LEU A 30 15.10 20.19 -19.03
CA LEU A 30 15.58 20.56 -17.70
C LEU A 30 16.56 21.73 -17.77
N GLU A 31 16.41 22.66 -16.84
CA GLU A 31 17.37 23.73 -16.58
C GLU A 31 17.99 23.48 -15.20
N VAL A 32 19.29 23.19 -15.14
CA VAL A 32 19.98 22.81 -13.89
C VAL A 32 21.06 23.82 -13.55
N HIS A 33 20.95 24.41 -12.36
CA HIS A 33 21.87 25.38 -11.77
C HIS A 33 22.37 24.87 -10.43
N VAL A 34 23.69 24.77 -10.26
CA VAL A 34 24.32 24.35 -9.01
C VAL A 34 25.13 25.52 -8.50
N HIS A 35 24.84 25.93 -7.27
CA HIS A 35 25.39 27.12 -6.65
C HIS A 35 26.23 26.74 -5.43
N ASP A 36 27.49 27.20 -5.37
CA ASP A 36 28.29 27.07 -4.16
C ASP A 36 27.78 28.07 -3.13
N LEU A 37 27.18 27.59 -2.05
CA LEU A 37 26.63 28.45 -0.99
C LEU A 37 27.69 29.41 -0.42
N ARG A 38 28.97 29.04 -0.51
CA ARG A 38 30.09 29.88 -0.10
C ARG A 38 30.23 31.17 -0.90
N ASP A 39 29.58 31.31 -2.05
CA ASP A 39 29.60 32.55 -2.84
C ASP A 39 28.82 33.68 -2.16
N TRP A 40 27.90 33.36 -1.23
CA TRP A 40 27.17 34.32 -0.39
C TRP A 40 27.78 34.50 1.00
N THR A 41 29.10 34.39 1.11
CA THR A 41 29.84 34.65 2.35
C THR A 41 30.75 35.85 2.19
N HIS A 42 30.91 36.62 3.27
CA HIS A 42 31.62 37.91 3.23
C HIS A 42 32.94 37.90 3.99
N ASP A 43 33.26 36.81 4.69
CA ASP A 43 34.53 36.65 5.38
C ASP A 43 35.59 35.99 4.50
N ARG A 44 36.86 36.24 4.81
CA ARG A 44 38.01 35.72 4.03
C ARG A 44 38.02 34.19 3.94
N HIS A 45 37.48 33.49 4.93
CA HIS A 45 37.51 32.03 5.00
C HIS A 45 36.30 31.37 4.33
N ARG A 46 35.37 32.18 3.81
CA ARG A 46 34.12 31.74 3.17
C ARG A 46 33.32 30.81 4.08
N THR A 47 33.09 31.27 5.31
CA THR A 47 32.57 30.47 6.41
C THR A 47 31.05 30.34 6.30
N VAL A 48 30.56 29.10 6.23
CA VAL A 48 29.13 28.75 6.05
C VAL A 48 28.51 28.08 7.25
N ASP A 49 29.26 27.89 8.33
CA ASP A 49 28.85 27.19 9.54
C ASP A 49 29.47 27.81 10.80
N ASP A 50 28.81 27.62 11.94
CA ASP A 50 29.30 28.05 13.25
C ASP A 50 28.82 27.07 14.34
N THR A 51 29.35 27.21 15.55
CA THR A 51 28.95 26.42 16.72
C THR A 51 27.49 26.66 17.10
N PRO A 52 26.75 25.62 17.55
CA PRO A 52 25.35 25.75 17.93
C PRO A 52 25.15 26.56 19.22
N TYR A 53 24.15 27.44 19.23
CA TYR A 53 23.63 28.00 20.48
C TYR A 53 23.08 26.90 21.39
N GLY A 54 23.31 27.03 22.70
CA GLY A 54 22.95 26.00 23.69
C GLY A 54 24.04 24.95 23.94
N GLY A 55 25.14 24.99 23.18
CA GLY A 55 26.22 24.01 23.25
C GLY A 55 25.86 22.70 22.51
N GLY A 56 26.82 21.78 22.45
CA GLY A 56 26.72 20.55 21.67
C GLY A 56 27.98 20.31 20.84
N ALA A 57 28.11 19.10 20.31
CA ALA A 57 29.15 18.81 19.32
C ALA A 57 28.68 19.22 17.92
N GLY A 58 29.63 19.42 17.00
CA GLY A 58 29.33 19.71 15.60
C GLY A 58 29.17 21.21 15.29
N MET A 59 28.73 21.49 14.06
CA MET A 59 28.55 22.82 13.50
C MET A 59 27.16 22.93 12.87
N VAL A 60 26.59 24.13 12.84
CA VAL A 60 25.30 24.43 12.22
C VAL A 60 25.53 25.42 11.09
N MET A 61 24.92 25.17 9.92
CA MET A 61 25.06 26.08 8.80
C MET A 61 24.40 27.42 9.09
N LYS A 62 25.13 28.50 8.81
CA LYS A 62 24.74 29.87 9.11
C LYS A 62 23.54 30.33 8.29
N PRO A 63 22.68 31.19 8.84
CA PRO A 63 21.48 31.63 8.14
C PRO A 63 21.74 32.63 7.01
N GLU A 64 22.76 33.48 7.13
CA GLU A 64 22.97 34.60 6.20
C GLU A 64 23.21 34.15 4.75
N PRO A 65 24.10 33.17 4.48
CA PRO A 65 24.34 32.73 3.09
C PRO A 65 23.09 32.17 2.41
N PHE A 66 22.24 31.44 3.14
CA PHE A 66 20.97 30.94 2.59
C PHE A 66 19.97 32.06 2.33
N GLY A 67 19.85 33.02 3.26
CA GLY A 67 18.96 34.16 3.10
C GLY A 67 19.31 35.01 1.87
N GLU A 68 20.59 35.31 1.68
CA GLU A 68 21.07 36.04 0.49
C GLU A 68 20.86 35.24 -0.80
N ALA A 69 21.18 33.94 -0.79
CA ALA A 69 20.95 33.06 -1.93
C ALA A 69 19.46 32.99 -2.32
N PHE A 70 18.55 32.86 -1.36
CA PHE A 70 17.11 32.88 -1.62
C PHE A 70 16.65 34.22 -2.16
N ALA A 71 17.12 35.34 -1.60
CA ALA A 71 16.77 36.67 -2.08
C ALA A 71 17.20 36.88 -3.54
N GLU A 72 18.40 36.42 -3.92
CA GLU A 72 18.90 36.51 -5.29
C GLU A 72 18.15 35.57 -6.24
N LEU A 73 17.97 34.30 -5.86
CA LEU A 73 17.39 33.29 -6.74
C LEU A 73 15.89 33.48 -6.95
N LEU A 74 15.15 33.92 -5.94
CA LEU A 74 13.69 34.09 -6.03
C LEU A 74 13.33 35.50 -6.54
N GLY A 75 14.14 36.51 -6.22
CA GLY A 75 13.92 37.90 -6.63
C GLY A 75 12.66 38.54 -5.99
N PRO A 76 12.44 39.85 -6.19
CA PRO A 76 11.34 40.59 -5.56
C PRO A 76 9.96 40.35 -6.21
N ALA A 77 9.89 39.60 -7.31
CA ALA A 77 8.68 39.42 -8.12
C ALA A 77 8.18 37.96 -8.17
N ALA A 78 8.87 37.01 -7.53
CA ALA A 78 8.34 35.66 -7.37
C ALA A 78 7.24 35.68 -6.31
N GLY A 79 6.03 35.34 -6.70
CA GLY A 79 5.00 35.01 -5.73
C GLY A 79 5.36 33.68 -5.04
N PRO A 80 4.77 33.38 -3.87
CA PRO A 80 4.96 32.09 -3.19
C PRO A 80 4.61 30.85 -4.02
N ALA A 81 3.95 31.03 -5.18
CA ALA A 81 3.55 29.98 -6.11
C ALA A 81 4.60 29.67 -7.21
N ASP A 82 5.69 30.44 -7.31
CA ASP A 82 6.61 30.37 -8.45
C ASP A 82 7.81 29.43 -8.25
N ALA A 83 8.02 28.95 -7.02
CA ALA A 83 9.06 27.99 -6.68
C ALA A 83 8.69 27.16 -5.45
N THR A 84 9.21 25.93 -5.39
CA THR A 84 9.17 25.10 -4.18
C THR A 84 10.59 24.93 -3.65
N ILE A 85 10.85 25.38 -2.41
CA ILE A 85 12.12 25.17 -1.71
C ILE A 85 12.07 23.84 -0.97
N ILE A 86 13.02 22.97 -1.23
CA ILE A 86 13.15 21.65 -0.64
C ILE A 86 14.35 21.62 0.29
N PHE A 87 14.09 21.48 1.59
CA PHE A 87 15.12 21.16 2.58
C PHE A 87 15.21 19.64 2.71
N THR A 88 16.38 19.09 2.39
CA THR A 88 16.64 17.67 2.58
C THR A 88 17.06 17.42 4.03
N THR A 89 16.20 16.77 4.81
CA THR A 89 16.41 16.56 6.25
C THR A 89 15.80 15.23 6.71
N PRO A 90 16.45 14.45 7.60
CA PRO A 90 15.87 13.22 8.12
C PRO A 90 14.61 13.46 8.98
N SER A 91 14.37 14.68 9.47
CA SER A 91 13.18 15.06 10.24
C SER A 91 11.97 15.46 9.40
N GLY A 92 12.10 15.44 8.07
CA GLY A 92 11.04 15.86 7.14
C GLY A 92 9.98 14.80 6.86
N GLU A 93 9.00 15.15 6.01
CA GLU A 93 8.07 14.18 5.43
C GLU A 93 8.86 13.13 4.64
N ARG A 94 8.53 11.85 4.84
CA ARG A 94 9.17 10.78 4.08
C ARG A 94 8.82 10.91 2.60
N PHE A 95 9.84 10.98 1.76
CA PHE A 95 9.69 11.02 0.30
C PHE A 95 9.15 9.68 -0.21
N ASP A 96 8.05 9.75 -0.95
CA ASP A 96 7.40 8.62 -1.60
C ASP A 96 7.04 8.96 -3.06
N GLN A 97 6.50 7.98 -3.80
CA GLN A 97 6.15 8.15 -5.21
C GLN A 97 5.07 9.22 -5.44
N ARG A 98 4.15 9.40 -4.49
CA ARG A 98 3.12 10.44 -4.56
C ARG A 98 3.74 11.82 -4.42
N VAL A 99 4.70 12.02 -3.52
CA VAL A 99 5.44 13.28 -3.42
C VAL A 99 6.24 13.55 -4.70
N ALA A 100 6.83 12.53 -5.32
CA ALA A 100 7.51 12.68 -6.61
C ALA A 100 6.56 13.15 -7.72
N GLU A 101 5.38 12.53 -7.82
CA GLU A 101 4.31 12.93 -8.75
C GLU A 101 3.86 14.36 -8.50
N GLU A 102 3.69 14.75 -7.24
CA GLU A 102 3.39 16.13 -6.83
C GLU A 102 4.47 17.08 -7.36
N LEU A 103 5.72 16.90 -6.96
CA LEU A 103 6.84 17.77 -7.31
C LEU A 103 7.08 17.83 -8.83
N SER A 104 6.70 16.80 -9.59
CA SER A 104 6.83 16.78 -11.05
C SER A 104 5.97 17.83 -11.75
N THR A 105 4.94 18.35 -11.09
CA THR A 105 4.05 19.39 -11.65
C THR A 105 4.55 20.81 -11.42
N ARG A 106 5.72 20.98 -10.76
CA ARG A 106 6.26 22.30 -10.40
C ARG A 106 7.16 22.79 -11.51
N ASP A 107 7.10 24.10 -11.78
CA ASP A 107 7.97 24.69 -12.79
C ASP A 107 9.40 24.85 -12.27
N ARG A 108 9.57 25.10 -10.97
CA ARG A 108 10.85 25.37 -10.33
C ARG A 108 11.00 24.73 -8.96
N LEU A 109 12.10 24.03 -8.73
CA LEU A 109 12.51 23.48 -7.43
C LEU A 109 13.86 24.06 -7.01
N VAL A 110 13.99 24.43 -5.73
CA VAL A 110 15.23 24.93 -5.13
C VAL A 110 15.62 24.01 -3.97
N PHE A 111 16.73 23.28 -4.10
CA PHE A 111 17.20 22.36 -3.05
C PHE A 111 18.19 23.05 -2.11
N ALA A 112 17.86 23.10 -0.82
CA ALA A 112 18.77 23.51 0.25
C ALA A 112 19.44 22.27 0.86
N CYS A 113 20.68 21.98 0.43
CA CYS A 113 21.41 20.79 0.87
C CYS A 113 22.13 21.06 2.19
N GLY A 114 21.59 20.52 3.29
CA GLY A 114 22.20 20.62 4.61
C GLY A 114 23.48 19.78 4.77
N ARG A 115 24.38 20.24 5.64
CA ARG A 115 25.60 19.56 6.11
C ARG A 115 25.74 19.74 7.62
N TYR A 116 26.74 19.07 8.20
CA TYR A 116 27.02 19.12 9.62
C TYR A 116 25.79 18.68 10.45
N GLU A 117 25.45 19.39 11.53
CA GLU A 117 24.24 19.12 12.34
C GLU A 117 22.95 19.63 11.66
N GLY A 118 23.07 20.37 10.56
CA GLY A 118 21.96 20.88 9.78
C GLY A 118 22.05 22.38 9.50
N ILE A 119 20.92 22.93 9.05
CA ILE A 119 20.76 24.34 8.73
C ILE A 119 20.07 25.02 9.91
N ASP A 120 20.45 26.25 10.24
CA ASP A 120 19.75 27.05 11.24
C ASP A 120 18.24 27.11 10.95
N GLN A 121 17.41 26.75 11.95
CA GLN A 121 15.95 26.65 11.80
C GLN A 121 15.31 27.93 11.25
N ARG A 122 15.87 29.11 11.57
CA ARG A 122 15.36 30.39 11.09
C ARG A 122 15.43 30.53 9.57
N VAL A 123 16.31 29.78 8.90
CA VAL A 123 16.36 29.72 7.43
C VAL A 123 15.11 29.05 6.87
N VAL A 124 14.67 27.96 7.50
CA VAL A 124 13.45 27.25 7.09
C VAL A 124 12.24 28.13 7.33
N ASP A 125 12.18 28.78 8.49
CA ASP A 125 11.08 29.70 8.85
C ASP A 125 11.03 30.89 7.88
N HIS A 126 12.19 31.49 7.57
CA HIS A 126 12.30 32.57 6.58
C HIS A 126 11.90 32.14 5.18
N ALA A 127 12.32 30.94 4.75
CA ALA A 127 11.97 30.39 3.43
C ALA A 127 10.44 30.24 3.26
N ARG A 128 9.70 29.94 4.34
CA ARG A 128 8.24 29.83 4.33
C ARG A 128 7.54 31.15 4.07
N ASP A 129 8.18 32.28 4.35
CA ASP A 129 7.67 33.61 4.02
C ASP A 129 7.87 33.95 2.52
N LEU A 130 8.76 33.21 1.83
CA LEU A 130 9.17 33.49 0.45
C LEU A 130 8.51 32.56 -0.57
N ALA A 131 8.32 31.28 -0.25
CA ALA A 131 7.91 30.25 -1.19
C ALA A 131 7.22 29.04 -0.52
N GLU A 132 6.66 28.13 -1.31
CA GLU A 132 6.28 26.80 -0.82
C GLU A 132 7.53 26.10 -0.28
N VAL A 133 7.47 25.62 0.98
CA VAL A 133 8.59 24.90 1.62
C VAL A 133 8.21 23.46 1.91
N ARG A 134 9.07 22.53 1.46
CA ARG A 134 8.99 21.11 1.76
C ARG A 134 10.25 20.67 2.49
N GLU A 135 10.08 20.06 3.65
CA GLU A 135 11.15 19.36 4.36
C GLU A 135 11.00 17.87 4.05
N LEU A 136 11.97 17.26 3.36
CA LEU A 136 11.86 15.91 2.83
C LEU A 136 12.98 15.00 3.35
N SER A 137 12.57 13.84 3.85
CA SER A 137 13.44 12.75 4.30
C SER A 137 13.47 11.62 3.27
N LEU A 138 14.64 11.08 2.95
CA LEU A 138 14.74 9.88 2.10
C LEU A 138 14.34 8.58 2.85
N GLY A 139 14.22 8.64 4.18
CA GLY A 139 13.89 7.51 5.02
C GLY A 139 14.57 7.56 6.38
N ASP A 140 14.33 6.52 7.17
CA ASP A 140 14.71 6.48 8.60
C ASP A 140 16.19 6.09 8.78
N TYR A 141 17.09 6.92 8.24
CA TYR A 141 18.54 6.80 8.34
C TYR A 141 19.20 8.18 8.16
N VAL A 142 20.48 8.29 8.55
CA VAL A 142 21.23 9.55 8.52
C VAL A 142 22.32 9.50 7.45
N LEU A 143 22.45 10.59 6.68
CA LEU A 143 23.48 10.79 5.66
C LEU A 143 24.42 11.93 6.06
N ASN A 144 25.62 11.96 5.46
CA ASN A 144 26.59 13.04 5.71
C ASN A 144 26.19 14.39 5.10
N GLY A 145 25.13 14.45 4.30
CA GLY A 145 24.70 15.66 3.60
C GLY A 145 23.47 15.45 2.73
N GLY A 146 22.83 16.58 2.42
CA GLY A 146 21.60 16.66 1.64
C GLY A 146 21.75 16.37 0.14
N GLU A 147 22.97 16.38 -0.41
CA GLU A 147 23.21 16.29 -1.86
C GLU A 147 22.75 14.94 -2.43
N VAL A 148 22.96 13.84 -1.69
CA VAL A 148 22.47 12.51 -2.09
C VAL A 148 20.94 12.50 -2.12
N ALA A 149 20.29 13.15 -1.16
CA ALA A 149 18.84 13.28 -1.12
C ALA A 149 18.31 14.13 -2.28
N ALA A 150 18.97 15.26 -2.57
CA ALA A 150 18.63 16.11 -3.70
C ALA A 150 18.74 15.34 -5.03
N LEU A 151 19.80 14.55 -5.24
CA LEU A 151 19.95 13.71 -6.43
C LEU A 151 18.84 12.66 -6.54
N ALA A 152 18.57 11.91 -5.47
CA ALA A 152 17.56 10.85 -5.48
C ALA A 152 16.14 11.40 -5.72
N ILE A 153 15.79 12.50 -5.06
CA ILE A 153 14.50 13.18 -5.27
C ILE A 153 14.43 13.69 -6.71
N THR A 154 15.49 14.32 -7.21
CA THR A 154 15.53 14.82 -8.58
C THR A 154 15.27 13.69 -9.58
N GLU A 155 15.97 12.56 -9.49
CA GLU A 155 15.77 11.44 -10.42
C GLU A 155 14.33 10.92 -10.42
N ALA A 156 13.71 10.79 -9.25
CA ALA A 156 12.32 10.34 -9.12
C ALA A 156 11.30 11.34 -9.68
N VAL A 157 11.59 12.65 -9.58
CA VAL A 157 10.72 13.73 -10.06
C VAL A 157 10.85 13.93 -11.56
N VAL A 158 12.08 14.13 -12.06
CA VAL A 158 12.29 14.54 -13.47
C VAL A 158 11.90 13.45 -14.46
N ARG A 159 11.98 12.17 -14.05
CA ARG A 159 11.57 11.04 -14.89
C ARG A 159 10.07 11.03 -15.22
N LEU A 160 9.27 11.74 -14.44
CA LEU A 160 7.82 11.85 -14.63
C LEU A 160 7.46 12.99 -15.60
N LEU A 161 8.42 13.83 -15.99
CA LEU A 161 8.16 14.93 -16.90
C LEU A 161 7.78 14.42 -18.30
N PRO A 162 6.76 15.01 -18.93
CA PRO A 162 6.42 14.72 -20.32
C PRO A 162 7.64 14.90 -21.23
N GLY A 163 7.96 13.85 -22.01
CA GLY A 163 9.11 13.85 -22.91
C GLY A 163 10.45 13.43 -22.30
N PHE A 164 10.51 13.12 -20.99
CA PHE A 164 11.73 12.59 -20.38
C PHE A 164 11.95 11.11 -20.72
N MET A 165 10.93 10.29 -20.50
CA MET A 165 10.95 8.86 -20.80
C MET A 165 10.44 8.60 -22.22
N GLY A 166 11.16 7.76 -22.98
CA GLY A 166 10.78 7.42 -24.35
C GLY A 166 9.53 6.54 -24.48
N ASN A 167 9.15 5.82 -23.41
CA ASN A 167 7.92 5.02 -23.36
C ASN A 167 7.10 5.40 -22.13
N ALA A 168 6.04 6.18 -22.32
CA ALA A 168 5.16 6.63 -21.24
C ALA A 168 4.41 5.46 -20.58
N GLU A 169 4.13 4.36 -21.30
CA GLU A 169 3.45 3.19 -20.73
C GLU A 169 4.28 2.53 -19.62
N SER A 170 5.61 2.58 -19.70
CA SER A 170 6.49 2.03 -18.67
C SER A 170 6.25 2.68 -17.29
N LEU A 171 5.91 3.97 -17.24
CA LEU A 171 5.61 4.66 -15.99
C LEU A 171 4.34 4.16 -15.29
N THR A 172 3.44 3.48 -16.01
CA THR A 172 2.16 3.03 -15.45
C THR A 172 2.25 1.65 -14.77
N GLU A 173 3.21 0.81 -15.18
CA GLU A 173 3.36 -0.55 -14.63
C GLU A 173 4.40 -0.65 -13.49
N GLU A 174 5.13 0.44 -13.21
CA GLU A 174 6.19 0.47 -12.22
C GLU A 174 5.68 0.36 -10.77
N SER A 175 6.59 -0.05 -9.88
CA SER A 175 6.30 -0.20 -8.45
C SER A 175 5.77 1.09 -7.84
N HIS A 176 4.81 0.98 -6.91
CA HIS A 176 4.23 2.08 -6.12
C HIS A 176 3.35 3.08 -6.88
N THR A 177 3.22 2.96 -8.20
CA THR A 177 2.38 3.84 -9.01
C THR A 177 0.89 3.51 -8.86
N ALA A 178 0.02 4.47 -9.17
CA ALA A 178 -1.42 4.22 -9.20
C ALA A 178 -1.81 3.13 -10.23
N GLY A 179 -1.11 3.07 -11.36
CA GLY A 179 -1.34 2.09 -12.43
C GLY A 179 -1.03 0.65 -12.01
N SER A 180 -0.03 0.44 -11.13
CA SER A 180 0.24 -0.85 -10.50
C SER A 180 -0.64 -1.14 -9.28
N GLY A 181 -1.56 -0.23 -8.93
CA GLY A 181 -2.39 -0.31 -7.72
C GLY A 181 -1.57 -0.13 -6.44
N GLY A 182 -0.44 0.57 -6.49
CA GLY A 182 0.48 0.77 -5.38
C GLY A 182 1.37 -0.44 -5.06
N LEU A 183 1.35 -1.48 -5.89
CA LEU A 183 2.05 -2.74 -5.65
C LEU A 183 3.52 -2.69 -6.11
N LEU A 184 4.29 -3.71 -5.73
CA LEU A 184 5.61 -3.97 -6.30
C LEU A 184 5.50 -4.58 -7.69
N GLU A 185 6.42 -4.21 -8.57
CA GLU A 185 6.51 -4.74 -9.94
C GLU A 185 6.81 -6.25 -9.96
N TYR A 186 6.34 -6.94 -10.99
CA TYR A 186 6.57 -8.35 -11.25
C TYR A 186 8.05 -8.66 -11.58
N PRO A 187 8.50 -9.94 -11.54
CA PRO A 187 9.83 -10.29 -12.01
C PRO A 187 9.95 -10.07 -13.52
N VAL A 188 11.02 -9.39 -13.91
CA VAL A 188 11.39 -9.15 -15.30
C VAL A 188 12.45 -10.14 -15.76
N TYR A 189 12.38 -10.53 -17.03
CA TYR A 189 13.30 -11.48 -17.65
C TYR A 189 13.72 -10.94 -19.02
N THR A 190 14.94 -11.27 -19.43
CA THR A 190 15.45 -10.95 -20.77
C THR A 190 16.16 -12.17 -21.35
N LYS A 191 16.62 -12.08 -22.60
CA LYS A 191 17.38 -13.13 -23.27
C LYS A 191 18.71 -13.38 -22.53
N PRO A 192 19.23 -14.63 -22.50
CA PRO A 192 18.73 -15.85 -23.17
C PRO A 192 17.57 -16.55 -22.42
N PRO A 193 16.81 -17.46 -23.06
CA PRO A 193 15.67 -18.14 -22.44
C PRO A 193 16.05 -19.11 -21.31
N VAL A 194 17.30 -19.58 -21.27
CA VAL A 194 17.86 -20.40 -20.19
C VAL A 194 19.23 -19.84 -19.83
N TRP A 195 19.45 -19.55 -18.54
CA TRP A 195 20.73 -19.14 -18.00
C TRP A 195 21.07 -20.01 -16.80
N GLU A 196 22.19 -20.74 -16.86
CA GLU A 196 22.62 -21.68 -15.80
C GLU A 196 21.54 -22.70 -15.37
N GLY A 197 20.80 -23.24 -16.34
CA GLY A 197 19.70 -24.17 -16.08
C GLY A 197 18.43 -23.52 -15.49
N ARG A 198 18.37 -22.19 -15.40
CA ARG A 198 17.20 -21.42 -14.95
C ARG A 198 16.44 -20.92 -16.17
N GLU A 199 15.26 -21.46 -16.39
CA GLU A 199 14.42 -21.08 -17.53
C GLU A 199 13.60 -19.82 -17.25
N VAL A 200 13.38 -19.02 -18.29
CA VAL A 200 12.32 -17.99 -18.30
C VAL A 200 10.95 -18.69 -18.27
N PRO A 201 10.01 -18.24 -17.41
CA PRO A 201 8.67 -18.82 -17.34
C PRO A 201 8.02 -19.00 -18.71
N GLU A 202 7.49 -20.19 -18.98
CA GLU A 202 6.95 -20.55 -20.30
C GLU A 202 5.84 -19.60 -20.77
N VAL A 203 5.00 -19.12 -19.85
CA VAL A 203 3.95 -18.12 -20.14
C VAL A 203 4.51 -16.84 -20.75
N LEU A 204 5.73 -16.43 -20.41
CA LEU A 204 6.38 -15.24 -20.99
C LEU A 204 6.91 -15.48 -22.40
N ARG A 205 6.95 -16.75 -22.84
CA ARG A 205 7.40 -17.18 -24.18
C ARG A 205 6.24 -17.61 -25.08
N SER A 206 4.99 -17.60 -24.59
CA SER A 206 3.82 -18.14 -25.31
C SER A 206 3.25 -17.21 -26.38
N GLY A 207 3.53 -15.91 -26.30
CA GLY A 207 2.89 -14.89 -27.13
C GLY A 207 1.43 -14.56 -26.74
N ASP A 208 0.86 -15.22 -25.73
CA ASP A 208 -0.47 -14.92 -25.22
C ASP A 208 -0.42 -13.70 -24.30
N HIS A 209 -0.72 -12.53 -24.85
CA HIS A 209 -0.75 -11.26 -24.11
C HIS A 209 -1.68 -11.29 -22.88
N GLY A 210 -2.80 -12.01 -22.96
CA GLY A 210 -3.75 -12.12 -21.84
C GLY A 210 -3.21 -12.98 -20.71
N ALA A 211 -2.57 -14.10 -21.04
CA ALA A 211 -1.90 -14.96 -20.05
C ALA A 211 -0.69 -14.27 -19.42
N ILE A 212 0.09 -13.53 -20.22
CA ILE A 212 1.23 -12.73 -19.74
C ILE A 212 0.76 -11.65 -18.77
N ALA A 213 -0.28 -10.87 -19.13
CA ALA A 213 -0.81 -9.83 -18.26
C ALA A 213 -1.36 -10.37 -16.93
N ARG A 214 -2.07 -11.51 -16.97
CA ARG A 214 -2.52 -12.20 -15.74
C ARG A 214 -1.33 -12.64 -14.88
N TRP A 215 -0.35 -13.31 -15.48
CA TRP A 215 0.84 -13.75 -14.76
C TRP A 215 1.59 -12.58 -14.12
N ARG A 216 1.77 -11.46 -14.83
CA ARG A 216 2.41 -10.24 -14.31
C ARG A 216 1.67 -9.71 -13.08
N ARG A 217 0.35 -9.60 -13.17
CA ARG A 217 -0.50 -9.15 -12.06
C ARG A 217 -0.37 -10.07 -10.84
N ASP A 218 -0.41 -11.39 -11.05
CA ASP A 218 -0.34 -12.37 -9.96
C ASP A 218 1.04 -12.35 -9.29
N GLN A 219 2.12 -12.20 -10.08
CA GLN A 219 3.47 -12.10 -9.54
C GLN A 219 3.71 -10.79 -8.77
N ALA A 220 3.20 -9.65 -9.26
CA ALA A 220 3.27 -8.37 -8.56
C ALA A 220 2.59 -8.47 -7.17
N ARG A 221 1.39 -9.05 -7.12
CA ARG A 221 0.67 -9.33 -5.86
C ARG A 221 1.45 -10.25 -4.94
N ARG A 222 1.93 -11.38 -5.47
CA ARG A 222 2.70 -12.35 -4.68
C ARG A 222 3.95 -11.72 -4.08
N ARG A 223 4.74 -11.01 -4.89
CA ARG A 223 5.95 -10.33 -4.43
C ARG A 223 5.64 -9.26 -3.38
N THR A 224 4.55 -8.50 -3.57
CA THR A 224 4.11 -7.50 -2.60
C THR A 224 3.73 -8.17 -1.28
N ALA A 225 2.94 -9.24 -1.31
CA ALA A 225 2.59 -10.00 -0.11
C ALA A 225 3.82 -10.55 0.63
N GLU A 226 4.83 -11.01 -0.11
CA GLU A 226 6.06 -11.57 0.46
C GLU A 226 6.99 -10.50 1.05
N ARG A 227 7.07 -9.30 0.46
CA ARG A 227 8.12 -8.31 0.79
C ARG A 227 7.61 -7.02 1.43
N ARG A 228 6.41 -6.59 1.05
CA ARG A 228 5.77 -5.33 1.49
C ARG A 228 4.28 -5.57 1.71
N PRO A 229 3.90 -6.47 2.65
CA PRO A 229 2.49 -6.78 2.91
C PRO A 229 1.69 -5.56 3.34
N ASP A 230 2.36 -4.51 3.86
CA ASP A 230 1.79 -3.21 4.20
C ASP A 230 1.20 -2.46 2.99
N LEU A 231 1.67 -2.73 1.77
CA LEU A 231 1.15 -2.10 0.54
C LEU A 231 -0.11 -2.77 -0.02
N LEU A 232 -0.51 -3.91 0.53
CA LEU A 232 -1.75 -4.57 0.13
C LEU A 232 -2.94 -3.83 0.75
N ALA A 233 -3.76 -3.21 -0.08
CA ALA A 233 -5.02 -2.65 0.39
C ALA A 233 -5.88 -3.77 1.02
N PRO A 234 -6.52 -3.53 2.20
CA PRO A 234 -7.57 -4.41 2.74
C PRO A 234 -8.74 -4.59 1.75
N SER A 235 -8.84 -3.68 0.79
CA SER A 235 -9.83 -3.47 -0.28
C SER A 235 -10.12 -4.56 -1.30
N ALA A 236 -9.07 -5.13 -1.87
CA ALA A 236 -9.14 -5.61 -3.25
C ALA A 236 -9.20 -7.14 -3.33
N LEU A 237 -10.33 -7.72 -2.93
CA LEU A 237 -10.58 -9.14 -3.22
C LEU A 237 -11.51 -9.27 -4.41
N ASP A 238 -10.88 -9.39 -5.57
CA ASP A 238 -11.42 -10.09 -6.72
C ASP A 238 -10.24 -10.67 -7.53
N ASP A 239 -9.36 -11.41 -6.83
CA ASP A 239 -8.06 -11.87 -7.34
C ASP A 239 -8.03 -13.35 -7.71
N GLY A 240 -9.18 -14.02 -7.73
CA GLY A 240 -9.25 -15.45 -8.05
C GLY A 240 -8.57 -16.34 -7.01
N THR A 241 -8.30 -15.86 -5.79
CA THR A 241 -7.80 -16.71 -4.70
C THR A 241 -8.73 -17.91 -4.53
N PRO A 242 -8.24 -19.16 -4.64
CA PRO A 242 -9.10 -20.32 -4.64
C PRO A 242 -9.77 -20.48 -3.26
N ILE A 243 -11.07 -20.72 -3.29
CA ILE A 243 -11.83 -21.22 -2.14
C ILE A 243 -11.73 -22.75 -2.22
N THR A 244 -11.05 -23.36 -1.25
CA THR A 244 -10.77 -24.80 -1.26
C THR A 244 -11.50 -25.51 -0.13
N LYS A 245 -11.86 -26.78 -0.32
CA LYS A 245 -12.42 -27.61 0.75
C LYS A 245 -11.39 -27.78 1.86
N ALA A 246 -11.83 -27.61 3.10
CA ALA A 246 -11.00 -27.80 4.29
C ALA A 246 -10.68 -29.29 4.49
N THR A 247 -9.52 -29.54 5.08
CA THR A 247 -9.01 -30.85 5.46
C THR A 247 -8.91 -30.96 6.98
N PRO A 248 -8.79 -32.17 7.56
CA PRO A 248 -8.59 -32.32 9.01
C PRO A 248 -7.38 -31.55 9.56
N GLY A 249 -6.35 -31.29 8.73
CA GLY A 249 -5.18 -30.48 9.09
C GLY A 249 -5.48 -29.00 9.32
N ASP A 250 -6.61 -28.49 8.82
CA ASP A 250 -7.00 -27.08 8.93
C ASP A 250 -7.62 -26.73 10.30
N ALA A 251 -7.92 -27.73 11.14
CA ALA A 251 -8.63 -27.54 12.41
C ALA A 251 -7.97 -26.50 13.35
N GLY A 252 -6.63 -26.50 13.42
CA GLY A 252 -5.90 -25.54 14.26
C GLY A 252 -6.07 -24.09 13.80
N GLU A 253 -5.94 -23.84 12.50
CA GLU A 253 -6.12 -22.49 11.95
C GLU A 253 -7.58 -22.06 11.93
N LEU A 254 -8.53 -22.98 11.74
CA LEU A 254 -9.96 -22.71 11.90
C LEU A 254 -10.29 -22.26 13.33
N LEU A 255 -9.71 -22.92 14.34
CA LEU A 255 -9.85 -22.52 15.74
C LEU A 255 -9.27 -21.10 16.00
N THR A 256 -8.14 -20.77 15.39
CA THR A 256 -7.57 -19.42 15.50
C THR A 256 -8.46 -18.38 14.81
N LEU A 257 -8.87 -18.65 13.57
CA LEU A 257 -9.69 -17.73 12.78
C LEU A 257 -11.06 -17.50 13.45
N GLN A 258 -11.72 -18.55 13.96
CA GLN A 258 -13.00 -18.39 14.64
C GLN A 258 -12.87 -17.53 15.90
N ARG A 259 -11.83 -17.72 16.72
CA ARG A 259 -11.65 -16.90 17.93
C ARG A 259 -11.45 -15.43 17.58
N ALA A 260 -10.67 -15.16 16.53
CA ALA A 260 -10.46 -13.81 16.04
C ALA A 260 -11.77 -13.18 15.52
N CYS A 261 -12.57 -13.93 14.75
CA CYS A 261 -13.81 -13.41 14.15
C CYS A 261 -14.90 -13.11 15.18
N TRP A 262 -15.10 -13.97 16.19
CA TRP A 262 -16.22 -13.82 17.13
C TRP A 262 -15.92 -12.93 18.33
N THR A 263 -14.69 -12.48 18.52
CA THR A 263 -14.36 -11.50 19.57
C THR A 263 -15.17 -10.20 19.38
N GLN A 264 -15.29 -9.73 18.14
CA GLN A 264 -16.12 -8.56 17.81
C GLN A 264 -17.62 -8.86 17.96
N GLU A 265 -18.05 -10.07 17.60
CA GLU A 265 -19.45 -10.49 17.76
C GLU A 265 -19.88 -10.51 19.22
N ALA A 266 -19.00 -10.93 20.14
CA ALA A 266 -19.24 -10.86 21.58
C ALA A 266 -19.34 -9.42 22.10
N GLN A 267 -18.57 -8.50 21.54
CA GLN A 267 -18.63 -7.08 21.90
C GLN A 267 -19.96 -6.43 21.48
N VAL A 268 -20.48 -6.77 20.30
CA VAL A 268 -21.73 -6.20 19.78
C VAL A 268 -22.98 -6.94 20.24
N ASN A 269 -22.84 -8.17 20.76
CA ASN A 269 -23.91 -8.96 21.37
C ASN A 269 -23.56 -9.37 22.81
N PRO A 270 -23.47 -8.42 23.76
CA PRO A 270 -23.08 -8.72 25.13
C PRO A 270 -24.06 -9.69 25.79
N GLY A 271 -23.54 -10.72 26.46
CA GLY A 271 -24.33 -11.74 27.16
C GLY A 271 -24.90 -12.84 26.27
N VAL A 272 -24.68 -12.79 24.95
CA VAL A 272 -25.02 -13.90 24.05
C VAL A 272 -23.95 -14.98 24.16
N ALA A 273 -24.37 -16.22 24.44
CA ALA A 273 -23.47 -17.36 24.41
C ALA A 273 -23.01 -17.63 22.97
N ILE A 274 -21.70 -17.63 22.75
CA ILE A 274 -21.08 -17.81 21.44
C ILE A 274 -20.19 -19.05 21.49
N PRO A 275 -20.69 -20.24 21.08
CA PRO A 275 -19.94 -21.48 21.15
C PRO A 275 -18.56 -21.41 20.47
N ALA A 276 -18.43 -20.64 19.38
CA ALA A 276 -17.17 -20.48 18.66
C ALA A 276 -16.02 -19.90 19.52
N LEU A 277 -16.31 -19.20 20.62
CA LEU A 277 -15.30 -18.68 21.56
C LEU A 277 -14.90 -19.71 22.62
N GLU A 278 -15.73 -20.71 22.90
CA GLU A 278 -15.56 -21.69 23.98
C GLU A 278 -15.10 -23.06 23.46
N GLU A 279 -15.38 -23.37 22.19
CA GLU A 279 -14.97 -24.62 21.55
C GLU A 279 -13.45 -24.90 21.65
N SER A 280 -13.15 -26.16 21.91
CA SER A 280 -11.81 -26.73 21.88
C SER A 280 -11.39 -27.11 20.46
N LEU A 281 -10.13 -27.51 20.30
CA LEU A 281 -9.64 -28.05 19.03
C LEU A 281 -10.36 -29.34 18.64
N ASP A 282 -10.74 -30.17 19.60
CA ASP A 282 -11.42 -31.43 19.33
C ASP A 282 -12.87 -31.20 18.90
N ASP A 283 -13.55 -30.18 19.45
CA ASP A 283 -14.85 -29.75 18.95
C ASP A 283 -14.74 -29.27 17.49
N VAL A 284 -13.68 -28.52 17.16
CA VAL A 284 -13.40 -28.10 15.79
C VAL A 284 -13.19 -29.28 14.85
N ARG A 285 -12.42 -30.28 15.27
CA ARG A 285 -12.24 -31.52 14.49
C ARG A 285 -13.56 -32.26 14.28
N ALA A 286 -14.39 -32.33 15.31
CA ALA A 286 -15.67 -33.03 15.26
C ALA A 286 -16.62 -32.38 14.24
N TRP A 287 -16.89 -31.08 14.35
CA TRP A 287 -17.79 -30.44 13.39
C TRP A 287 -17.16 -30.32 11.98
N LEU A 288 -15.84 -30.24 11.85
CA LEU A 288 -15.18 -30.24 10.55
C LEU A 288 -15.40 -31.54 9.77
N ALA A 289 -15.60 -32.67 10.47
CA ALA A 289 -15.93 -33.95 9.85
C ALA A 289 -17.40 -34.03 9.35
N GLU A 290 -18.29 -33.24 9.94
CA GLU A 290 -19.74 -33.26 9.63
C GLU A 290 -20.17 -32.18 8.64
N TRP A 291 -19.42 -31.08 8.57
CA TRP A 291 -19.78 -29.91 7.77
C TRP A 291 -18.91 -29.79 6.52
N ASP A 292 -19.53 -29.49 5.38
CA ASP A 292 -18.80 -29.07 4.19
C ASP A 292 -18.21 -27.68 4.44
N THR A 293 -16.93 -27.68 4.81
CA THR A 293 -16.18 -26.48 5.18
C THR A 293 -15.23 -26.08 4.07
N TYR A 294 -15.20 -24.79 3.75
CA TYR A 294 -14.34 -24.20 2.74
C TYR A 294 -13.53 -23.08 3.35
N VAL A 295 -12.28 -22.96 2.92
CA VAL A 295 -11.30 -22.00 3.45
C VAL A 295 -10.69 -21.19 2.33
N VAL A 296 -10.23 -19.99 2.68
CA VAL A 296 -9.47 -19.11 1.81
C VAL A 296 -8.15 -18.82 2.48
N ARG A 297 -7.06 -19.07 1.75
CA ARG A 297 -5.69 -18.82 2.20
C ARG A 297 -5.04 -17.74 1.35
N ARG A 298 -4.35 -16.80 2.01
CA ARG A 298 -3.55 -15.75 1.36
C ARG A 298 -2.15 -15.80 1.90
N ALA A 299 -1.17 -15.99 1.01
CA ALA A 299 0.24 -16.15 1.38
C ALA A 299 0.44 -17.17 2.52
N GLY A 300 -0.29 -18.29 2.47
CA GLY A 300 -0.25 -19.36 3.48
C GLY A 300 -1.19 -19.17 4.68
N ARG A 301 -1.57 -17.94 5.03
CA ARG A 301 -2.47 -17.65 6.16
C ARG A 301 -3.93 -17.94 5.82
N MET A 302 -4.67 -18.64 6.71
CA MET A 302 -6.13 -18.73 6.60
C MET A 302 -6.77 -17.39 6.95
N VAL A 303 -7.50 -16.82 5.99
CA VAL A 303 -8.08 -15.46 6.11
C VAL A 303 -9.60 -15.44 6.01
N GLY A 304 -10.20 -16.55 5.60
CA GLY A 304 -11.65 -16.69 5.55
C GLY A 304 -12.05 -18.15 5.56
N ALA A 305 -13.24 -18.42 6.03
CA ALA A 305 -13.82 -19.74 6.04
C ALA A 305 -15.34 -19.66 6.03
N VAL A 306 -16.00 -20.70 5.56
CA VAL A 306 -17.46 -20.86 5.59
C VAL A 306 -17.79 -22.33 5.64
N ARG A 307 -18.91 -22.69 6.26
CA ARG A 307 -19.36 -24.08 6.29
C ARG A 307 -20.83 -24.21 5.92
N GLY A 308 -21.20 -25.37 5.40
CA GLY A 308 -22.57 -25.72 5.07
C GLY A 308 -22.88 -27.18 5.33
N ARG A 309 -24.14 -27.50 5.63
CA ARG A 309 -24.66 -28.88 5.67
C ARG A 309 -26.15 -28.89 5.40
N LEU A 310 -26.72 -30.05 5.08
CA LEU A 310 -28.16 -30.21 5.13
C LEU A 310 -28.61 -30.17 6.59
N ASP A 311 -29.62 -29.37 6.88
CA ASP A 311 -30.22 -29.29 8.22
C ASP A 311 -30.79 -30.67 8.60
N PRO A 312 -30.35 -31.28 9.72
CA PRO A 312 -30.84 -32.59 10.17
C PRO A 312 -32.35 -32.63 10.44
N GLU A 313 -32.95 -31.52 10.88
CA GLU A 313 -34.38 -31.41 11.17
C GLU A 313 -35.17 -31.02 9.92
N HIS A 314 -34.53 -30.29 8.99
CA HIS A 314 -35.13 -29.83 7.74
C HIS A 314 -34.26 -30.25 6.54
N PRO A 315 -34.34 -31.51 6.07
CA PRO A 315 -33.37 -32.09 5.12
C PRO A 315 -33.38 -31.47 3.71
N THR A 316 -34.19 -30.43 3.49
CA THR A 316 -34.24 -29.63 2.25
C THR A 316 -33.69 -28.21 2.45
N ALA A 317 -33.29 -27.83 3.67
CA ALA A 317 -32.64 -26.58 3.99
C ALA A 317 -31.12 -26.77 4.08
N TRP A 318 -30.38 -25.93 3.38
CA TRP A 318 -28.93 -25.85 3.47
C TRP A 318 -28.56 -24.85 4.57
N ASP A 319 -28.12 -25.38 5.71
CA ASP A 319 -27.67 -24.62 6.86
C ASP A 319 -26.26 -24.07 6.59
N ILE A 320 -26.15 -22.75 6.50
CA ILE A 320 -24.91 -22.01 6.28
C ILE A 320 -24.45 -21.44 7.61
N GLY A 321 -23.27 -21.89 8.03
CA GLY A 321 -22.63 -21.48 9.27
C GLY A 321 -21.28 -20.82 9.03
N ARG A 322 -20.82 -20.12 10.07
CA ARG A 322 -19.46 -19.60 10.22
C ARG A 322 -18.88 -18.91 8.99
N VAL A 323 -19.60 -17.92 8.45
CA VAL A 323 -19.04 -17.01 7.45
C VAL A 323 -17.98 -16.14 8.14
N MET A 324 -16.74 -16.60 8.10
CA MET A 324 -15.59 -16.01 8.78
C MET A 324 -14.76 -15.19 7.82
N VAL A 325 -14.40 -13.98 8.24
CA VAL A 325 -13.44 -13.11 7.58
C VAL A 325 -12.51 -12.57 8.64
N ALA A 326 -11.21 -12.80 8.47
CA ALA A 326 -10.20 -12.29 9.39
C ALA A 326 -10.41 -10.79 9.65
N PRO A 327 -10.30 -10.31 10.91
CA PRO A 327 -10.66 -8.94 11.28
C PRO A 327 -10.03 -7.84 10.41
N ASP A 328 -8.77 -8.04 10.02
CA ASP A 328 -7.99 -7.12 9.17
C ASP A 328 -8.42 -7.10 7.70
N LEU A 329 -9.16 -8.12 7.24
CA LEU A 329 -9.71 -8.20 5.88
C LEU A 329 -11.22 -7.98 5.82
N GLN A 330 -11.82 -7.49 6.90
CA GLN A 330 -13.23 -7.20 6.89
C GLN A 330 -13.56 -6.02 5.97
N GLY A 331 -14.48 -6.20 5.02
CA GLY A 331 -14.95 -5.13 4.12
C GLY A 331 -14.36 -5.23 2.72
N SER A 332 -13.45 -6.18 2.56
CA SER A 332 -12.76 -6.57 1.35
C SER A 332 -13.63 -7.29 0.30
N GLY A 333 -14.88 -7.59 0.63
CA GLY A 333 -15.77 -8.43 -0.19
C GLY A 333 -15.69 -9.94 0.11
N LEU A 334 -14.72 -10.41 0.91
CA LEU A 334 -14.52 -11.85 1.18
C LEU A 334 -15.76 -12.58 1.69
N GLY A 335 -16.48 -11.97 2.64
CA GLY A 335 -17.66 -12.57 3.23
C GLY A 335 -18.77 -12.82 2.22
N ARG A 336 -18.90 -11.93 1.21
CA ARG A 336 -19.83 -12.11 0.09
C ARG A 336 -19.39 -13.27 -0.80
N ALA A 337 -18.12 -13.33 -1.16
CA ALA A 337 -17.59 -14.40 -2.01
C ALA A 337 -17.72 -15.79 -1.34
N LEU A 338 -17.41 -15.89 -0.03
CA LEU A 338 -17.62 -17.10 0.76
C LEU A 338 -19.09 -17.51 0.81
N LEU A 339 -19.99 -16.54 1.02
CA LEU A 339 -21.43 -16.79 1.04
C LEU A 339 -21.96 -17.25 -0.33
N GLU A 340 -21.49 -16.67 -1.42
CA GLU A 340 -21.85 -17.09 -2.79
C GLU A 340 -21.31 -18.50 -3.09
N HIS A 341 -20.06 -18.79 -2.71
CA HIS A 341 -19.45 -20.10 -2.88
C HIS A 341 -20.20 -21.20 -2.13
N ILE A 342 -20.51 -21.00 -0.85
CA ILE A 342 -21.20 -22.03 -0.06
C ILE A 342 -22.64 -22.28 -0.54
N GLN A 343 -23.30 -21.26 -1.11
CA GLN A 343 -24.61 -21.44 -1.74
C GLN A 343 -24.51 -22.26 -3.05
N ALA A 344 -23.44 -22.06 -3.82
CA ALA A 344 -23.18 -22.83 -5.04
C ALA A 344 -22.80 -24.29 -4.73
N ALA A 345 -22.10 -24.52 -3.61
CA ALA A 345 -21.72 -25.84 -3.14
C ALA A 345 -22.90 -26.67 -2.59
N ALA A 346 -24.09 -26.09 -2.41
CA ALA A 346 -25.24 -26.78 -1.83
C ALA A 346 -25.70 -27.96 -2.72
N PRO A 347 -25.94 -29.15 -2.14
CA PRO A 347 -26.34 -30.34 -2.88
C PRO A 347 -27.71 -30.15 -3.55
N ALA A 348 -28.02 -30.94 -4.57
CA ALA A 348 -29.27 -30.81 -5.34
C ALA A 348 -30.55 -30.91 -4.47
N ALA A 349 -30.49 -31.65 -3.35
CA ALA A 349 -31.59 -31.80 -2.40
C ALA A 349 -31.96 -30.49 -1.66
N ALA A 350 -31.05 -29.51 -1.60
CA ALA A 350 -31.32 -28.23 -0.94
C ALA A 350 -32.23 -27.35 -1.80
N THR A 351 -33.40 -26.98 -1.27
CA THR A 351 -34.40 -26.09 -1.88
C THR A 351 -34.42 -24.69 -1.23
N SER A 352 -33.75 -24.53 -0.10
CA SER A 352 -33.60 -23.26 0.60
C SER A 352 -32.26 -23.17 1.29
N TYR A 353 -31.86 -21.95 1.64
CA TYR A 353 -30.71 -21.64 2.47
C TYR A 353 -31.21 -21.07 3.79
N VAL A 354 -30.60 -21.50 4.90
CA VAL A 354 -30.84 -20.97 6.25
C VAL A 354 -29.51 -20.58 6.88
N LEU A 355 -29.51 -19.50 7.64
CA LEU A 355 -28.38 -19.09 8.49
C LEU A 355 -28.90 -18.31 9.69
N PHE A 356 -28.06 -18.15 10.71
CA PHE A 356 -28.34 -17.26 11.83
C PHE A 356 -27.16 -16.33 12.12
N THR A 357 -27.43 -15.21 12.77
CA THR A 357 -26.42 -14.25 13.23
C THR A 357 -26.92 -13.53 14.47
N GLY A 358 -26.03 -12.88 15.23
CA GLY A 358 -26.43 -12.08 16.40
C GLY A 358 -27.39 -10.96 16.02
N ALA A 359 -28.38 -10.67 16.87
CA ALA A 359 -29.35 -9.63 16.61
C ALA A 359 -28.71 -8.23 16.49
N GLY A 360 -27.61 -7.99 17.21
CA GLY A 360 -26.80 -6.76 17.17
C GLY A 360 -25.81 -6.69 16.01
N SER A 361 -25.67 -7.75 15.20
CA SER A 361 -24.67 -7.85 14.14
C SER A 361 -25.12 -7.13 12.84
N GLU A 362 -25.33 -5.82 12.92
CA GLU A 362 -25.93 -5.01 11.84
C GLU A 362 -25.23 -5.16 10.48
N ARG A 363 -23.91 -5.31 10.49
CA ARG A 363 -23.11 -5.50 9.28
C ARG A 363 -23.43 -6.82 8.59
N ASN A 364 -23.49 -7.91 9.36
CA ASN A 364 -23.83 -9.23 8.85
C ASN A 364 -25.25 -9.22 8.31
N LEU A 365 -26.19 -8.62 9.05
CA LEU A 365 -27.58 -8.45 8.63
C LEU A 365 -27.69 -7.68 7.30
N ARG A 366 -26.93 -6.59 7.13
CA ARG A 366 -26.88 -5.85 5.86
C ARG A 366 -26.32 -6.72 4.71
N MET A 367 -25.25 -7.47 4.96
CA MET A 367 -24.65 -8.36 3.96
C MET A 367 -25.64 -9.46 3.52
N TYR A 368 -26.26 -10.16 4.46
CA TYR A 368 -27.22 -11.23 4.17
C TYR A 368 -28.47 -10.70 3.45
N LYS A 369 -29.02 -9.56 3.88
CA LYS A 369 -30.16 -8.93 3.20
C LYS A 369 -29.84 -8.55 1.76
N LYS A 370 -28.64 -8.02 1.49
CA LYS A 370 -28.14 -7.75 0.13
C LYS A 370 -27.98 -9.01 -0.71
N ALA A 371 -27.58 -10.13 -0.09
CA ALA A 371 -27.48 -11.43 -0.73
C ALA A 371 -28.83 -12.13 -0.96
N GLY A 372 -29.95 -11.50 -0.58
CA GLY A 372 -31.31 -11.97 -0.81
C GLY A 372 -31.93 -12.75 0.35
N PHE A 373 -31.25 -12.85 1.49
CA PHE A 373 -31.82 -13.46 2.69
C PHE A 373 -32.87 -12.54 3.33
N ARG A 374 -33.84 -13.15 4.01
CA ARG A 374 -34.95 -12.49 4.70
C ARG A 374 -35.07 -13.01 6.12
N LEU A 375 -35.33 -12.10 7.06
CA LEU A 375 -35.52 -12.40 8.47
C LEU A 375 -36.75 -13.32 8.65
N ARG A 376 -36.62 -14.34 9.50
CA ARG A 376 -37.70 -15.27 9.85
C ARG A 376 -37.89 -15.28 11.35
N SER A 377 -38.84 -14.47 11.82
CA SER A 377 -39.21 -14.42 13.24
C SER A 377 -40.03 -15.62 13.70
N ASP A 378 -40.53 -16.40 12.75
CA ASP A 378 -41.31 -17.62 12.97
C ASP A 378 -40.46 -18.88 13.18
N ILE A 379 -39.15 -18.79 12.92
CA ILE A 379 -38.20 -19.89 13.15
C ILE A 379 -37.47 -19.64 14.46
N PRO A 380 -37.44 -20.61 15.41
CA PRO A 380 -36.69 -20.50 16.64
C PRO A 380 -35.20 -20.19 16.38
N ALA A 381 -34.65 -19.21 17.09
CA ALA A 381 -33.25 -18.85 17.04
C ALA A 381 -32.60 -19.07 18.43
N PRO A 382 -31.28 -19.34 18.50
CA PRO A 382 -30.55 -19.27 19.76
C PRO A 382 -30.79 -17.91 20.47
N PRO A 383 -30.78 -17.85 21.81
CA PRO A 383 -30.97 -16.61 22.54
C PRO A 383 -30.03 -15.49 22.05
N GLY A 384 -30.59 -14.34 21.68
CA GLY A 384 -29.83 -13.19 21.15
C GLY A 384 -29.41 -13.28 19.68
N ALA A 385 -29.77 -14.35 18.98
CA ALA A 385 -29.59 -14.49 17.53
C ALA A 385 -30.91 -14.32 16.76
N VAL A 386 -30.79 -14.14 15.45
CA VAL A 386 -31.91 -14.11 14.52
C VAL A 386 -31.64 -15.04 13.33
N VAL A 387 -32.69 -15.68 12.83
CA VAL A 387 -32.63 -16.57 11.67
C VAL A 387 -33.00 -15.82 10.39
N LEU A 388 -32.26 -16.10 9.32
CA LEU A 388 -32.57 -15.63 7.98
C LEU A 388 -32.64 -16.80 7.00
N THR A 389 -33.58 -16.73 6.05
CA THR A 389 -33.75 -17.74 5.00
C THR A 389 -33.73 -17.12 3.61
N LYS A 390 -33.38 -17.93 2.61
CA LYS A 390 -33.44 -17.57 1.19
C LYS A 390 -33.89 -18.79 0.39
N PRO A 391 -34.97 -18.72 -0.42
CA PRO A 391 -35.33 -19.82 -1.31
C PRO A 391 -34.24 -20.01 -2.37
N ARG A 392 -33.92 -21.26 -2.71
CA ARG A 392 -33.03 -21.58 -3.83
C ARG A 392 -33.87 -21.66 -5.09
N ARG A 393 -33.59 -20.79 -6.06
CA ARG A 393 -34.20 -20.89 -7.38
C ARG A 393 -33.57 -22.06 -8.12
N THR A 394 -34.30 -23.15 -8.32
CA THR A 394 -33.93 -24.19 -9.27
C THR A 394 -34.21 -23.63 -10.67
N HIS A 395 -33.18 -23.47 -11.49
CA HIS A 395 -33.39 -23.37 -12.93
C HIS A 395 -33.76 -24.78 -13.39
N GLY A 396 -35.03 -24.96 -13.76
CA GLY A 396 -35.53 -26.18 -14.38
C GLY A 396 -35.00 -26.35 -15.80
#